data_AF-A0A498FX01-F1
#
_entry.id   AF-A0A498FX01-F1
#
_cell.length_a   1.000
_cell.length_b   1.000
_cell.length_c   1.000
_cell.angle_alpha   90.00
_cell.angle_beta   90.00
_cell.angle_gamma   90.00
#
_symmetry.space_group_name_H-M   'P 1'
#
loop_
_entity.id
_entity.type
_entity.pdbx_description
1 polymer ?
#
loop_
_entity_poly.entity_id
_entity_poly.type
_entity_poly.pdbx_seq_one_letter_code
_entity_poly.pdbx_strand_id
1 'polypeptide(L)'
;MSLPDSLRTVVAVAVYWTAIALGGSVLLPDPTSPLVVVPVLGGGAVVAHAAGTDRLVPLGYAVGTMWVAVLALSVGTGVVDVAAAPDERIAPLADYPGIAAIGTVGLFGVLVVAYAAFVRRDAERDASE
;
A
#
# COMPACT_ATOMS: atom_id res chain seq x y z
N MET A 1 -21.66 23.50 6.99
CA MET A 1 -22.28 22.86 5.81
C MET A 1 -21.66 21.49 5.67
N SER A 2 -22.44 20.41 5.72
CA SER A 2 -21.96 19.07 5.38
C SER A 2 -21.65 19.02 3.87
N LEU A 3 -20.54 18.42 3.49
CA LEU A 3 -20.25 18.14 2.08
C LEU A 3 -21.27 17.12 1.57
N PRO A 4 -21.69 17.19 0.30
CA PRO A 4 -22.48 16.14 -0.33
C PRO A 4 -21.75 14.80 -0.24
N ASP A 5 -22.45 13.71 0.04
CA ASP A 5 -21.85 12.38 0.19
C ASP A 5 -21.05 11.95 -1.06
N SER A 6 -21.54 12.31 -2.25
CA SER A 6 -20.82 12.07 -3.51
C SER A 6 -19.45 12.75 -3.54
N LEU A 7 -19.35 14.01 -3.08
CA LEU A 7 -18.09 14.73 -3.03
C LEU A 7 -17.14 14.10 -2.02
N ARG A 8 -17.66 13.66 -0.87
CA ARG A 8 -16.88 12.95 0.15
C ARG A 8 -16.30 11.64 -0.40
N THR A 9 -17.09 10.87 -1.14
CA THR A 9 -16.66 9.64 -1.79
C THR A 9 -15.59 9.90 -2.85
N VAL A 10 -15.77 10.89 -3.71
CA VAL A 10 -14.76 11.25 -4.74
C VAL A 10 -13.44 11.65 -4.08
N VAL A 11 -13.48 12.46 -3.02
CA VAL A 11 -12.29 12.84 -2.27
C VAL A 11 -11.63 11.61 -1.63
N ALA A 12 -12.40 10.72 -1.00
CA ALA A 12 -11.86 9.49 -0.40
C ALA A 12 -11.20 8.59 -1.45
N VAL A 13 -11.83 8.42 -2.62
CA VAL A 13 -11.28 7.67 -3.76
C VAL A 13 -9.95 8.27 -4.21
N ALA A 14 -9.90 9.59 -4.42
CA ALA A 14 -8.67 10.27 -4.83
C ALA A 14 -7.55 10.10 -3.79
N VAL A 15 -7.87 10.25 -2.51
CA VAL A 15 -6.92 10.12 -1.40
C VAL A 15 -6.39 8.69 -1.29
N TYR A 16 -7.28 7.69 -1.27
CA TYR A 16 -6.85 6.29 -1.16
C TYR A 16 -6.07 5.84 -2.39
N TRP A 17 -6.49 6.22 -3.58
CA TRP A 17 -5.74 5.90 -4.79
C TRP A 17 -4.34 6.51 -4.75
N THR A 18 -4.21 7.78 -4.38
CA THR A 18 -2.91 8.45 -4.24
C THR A 18 -2.05 7.79 -3.17
N ALA A 19 -2.63 7.45 -2.01
CA ALA A 19 -1.92 6.80 -0.92
C ALA A 19 -1.39 5.41 -1.31
N ILE A 20 -2.16 4.65 -2.09
CA ILE A 20 -1.74 3.33 -2.62
C ILE A 20 -0.65 3.50 -3.67
N ALA A 21 -0.85 4.40 -4.63
CA ALA A 21 0.12 4.66 -5.69
C ALA A 21 1.48 5.08 -5.11
N LEU A 22 1.48 6.01 -4.15
CA LEU A 22 2.71 6.45 -3.47
C LEU A 22 3.31 5.34 -2.60
N GLY A 23 2.52 4.71 -1.74
CA GLY A 23 3.01 3.68 -0.82
C GLY A 23 3.57 2.45 -1.53
N GLY A 24 2.93 1.99 -2.59
CA GLY A 24 3.43 0.85 -3.37
C GLY A 24 4.62 1.19 -4.28
N SER A 25 4.81 2.47 -4.61
CA SER A 25 5.94 2.93 -5.43
C SER A 25 7.15 3.41 -4.61
N VAL A 26 7.04 3.51 -3.28
CA VAL A 26 8.10 4.07 -2.42
C VAL A 26 9.42 3.31 -2.51
N LEU A 27 9.37 2.03 -2.90
CA LEU A 27 10.54 1.16 -3.06
C LEU A 27 11.06 1.11 -4.50
N LEU A 28 10.44 1.85 -5.44
CA LEU A 28 10.92 1.93 -6.82
C LEU A 28 12.06 2.98 -6.90
N PRO A 29 13.28 2.56 -7.25
CA PRO A 29 14.38 3.51 -7.42
C PRO A 29 14.22 4.37 -8.68
N ASP A 30 13.57 3.83 -9.73
CA ASP A 30 13.26 4.55 -10.96
C ASP A 30 11.74 4.73 -11.11
N PRO A 31 11.22 5.98 -11.08
CA PRO A 31 9.79 6.26 -11.22
C PRO A 31 9.25 6.03 -12.63
N THR A 32 10.11 5.85 -13.64
CA THR A 32 9.71 5.49 -15.01
C THR A 32 9.61 3.98 -15.23
N SER A 33 9.98 3.19 -14.21
CA SER A 33 9.88 1.74 -14.26
C SER A 33 8.44 1.29 -14.55
N PRO A 34 8.23 0.32 -15.47
CA PRO A 34 6.90 -0.20 -15.76
C PRO A 34 6.24 -0.86 -14.52
N LEU A 35 7.01 -1.19 -13.49
CA LEU A 35 6.48 -1.71 -12.22
C LEU A 35 5.56 -0.71 -11.50
N VAL A 36 5.67 0.59 -11.77
CA VAL A 36 4.76 1.63 -11.23
C VAL A 36 3.29 1.38 -11.62
N VAL A 37 3.07 0.64 -12.71
CA VAL A 37 1.73 0.26 -13.17
C VAL A 37 0.99 -0.58 -12.13
N VAL A 38 1.70 -1.40 -11.35
CA VAL A 38 1.09 -2.28 -10.33
C VAL A 38 0.35 -1.46 -9.26
N PRO A 39 1.01 -0.55 -8.50
CA PRO A 39 0.32 0.25 -7.50
C PRO A 39 -0.62 1.29 -8.12
N VAL A 40 -0.34 1.81 -9.32
CA VAL A 40 -1.19 2.83 -9.96
C VAL A 40 -2.49 2.23 -10.49
N LEU A 41 -2.41 1.24 -11.40
CA LEU A 41 -3.61 0.63 -12.00
C LEU A 41 -4.25 -0.36 -11.05
N GLY A 42 -3.45 -1.18 -10.35
CA GLY A 42 -3.96 -2.11 -9.34
C GLY A 42 -4.60 -1.38 -8.17
N GLY A 43 -3.99 -0.30 -7.69
CA GLY A 43 -4.59 0.56 -6.67
C GLY A 43 -5.89 1.21 -7.15
N GLY A 44 -5.93 1.67 -8.40
CA GLY A 44 -7.14 2.18 -9.03
C GLY A 44 -8.26 1.14 -9.07
N ALA A 45 -7.96 -0.11 -9.44
CA ALA A 45 -8.93 -1.20 -9.47
C ALA A 45 -9.46 -1.54 -8.06
N VAL A 46 -8.58 -1.60 -7.05
CA VAL A 46 -8.98 -1.86 -5.66
C VAL A 46 -9.87 -0.73 -5.12
N VAL A 47 -9.51 0.53 -5.38
CA VAL A 47 -10.30 1.69 -4.95
C VAL A 47 -11.65 1.73 -5.66
N ALA A 48 -11.67 1.48 -6.97
CA ALA A 48 -12.91 1.42 -7.75
C ALA A 48 -13.83 0.31 -7.23
N HIS A 49 -13.29 -0.87 -6.94
CA HIS A 49 -14.03 -1.97 -6.34
C HIS A 49 -14.60 -1.59 -4.97
N ALA A 50 -13.78 -0.99 -4.09
CA ALA A 50 -14.22 -0.57 -2.76
C ALA A 50 -15.30 0.53 -2.81
N ALA A 51 -15.18 1.49 -3.74
CA ALA A 51 -16.18 2.52 -3.94
C ALA A 51 -17.49 1.94 -4.51
N GLY A 52 -17.40 1.01 -5.45
CA GLY A 52 -18.57 0.36 -6.07
C GLY A 52 -19.28 -0.66 -5.16
N THR A 53 -18.70 -1.02 -4.02
CA THR A 53 -19.27 -1.98 -3.05
C THR A 53 -19.49 -1.38 -1.67
N ASP A 54 -19.37 -0.06 -1.52
CA ASP A 54 -19.46 0.64 -0.23
C ASP A 54 -18.46 0.14 0.84
N ARG A 55 -17.32 -0.42 0.41
CA ARG A 55 -16.25 -0.98 1.26
C ARG A 55 -15.05 -0.04 1.46
N LEU A 56 -15.28 1.28 1.45
CA LEU A 56 -14.22 2.28 1.64
C LEU A 56 -13.61 2.25 3.06
N VAL A 57 -14.37 1.85 4.07
CA VAL A 57 -13.87 1.72 5.44
C VAL A 57 -12.88 0.54 5.58
N PRO A 58 -13.22 -0.70 5.15
CA PRO A 58 -12.25 -1.79 5.05
C PRO A 58 -11.00 -1.43 4.24
N LEU A 59 -11.16 -0.68 3.15
CA LEU A 59 -10.02 -0.19 2.36
C LEU A 59 -9.13 0.74 3.17
N GLY A 60 -9.69 1.66 3.95
CA GLY A 60 -8.92 2.55 4.82
C GLY A 60 -8.02 1.78 5.81
N TYR A 61 -8.53 0.69 6.41
CA TYR A 61 -7.74 -0.16 7.29
C TYR A 61 -6.62 -0.91 6.54
N ALA A 62 -6.89 -1.38 5.32
CA ALA A 62 -5.90 -2.02 4.48
C ALA A 62 -4.78 -1.04 4.07
N VAL A 63 -5.13 0.18 3.66
CA VAL A 63 -4.18 1.25 3.34
C VAL A 63 -3.32 1.59 4.56
N GLY A 64 -3.92 1.71 5.74
CA GLY A 64 -3.18 1.91 6.99
C GLY A 64 -2.21 0.77 7.30
N THR A 65 -2.63 -0.48 7.08
CA THR A 65 -1.77 -1.67 7.27
C THR A 65 -0.59 -1.68 6.30
N MET A 66 -0.83 -1.31 5.05
CA MET A 66 0.23 -1.15 4.05
C MET A 66 1.25 -0.08 4.47
N TRP A 67 0.80 1.08 4.97
CA TRP A 67 1.71 2.12 5.45
C TRP A 67 2.49 1.72 6.71
N VAL A 68 1.90 0.92 7.59
CA VAL A 68 2.64 0.31 8.72
C VAL A 68 3.73 -0.62 8.20
N ALA A 69 3.47 -1.40 7.15
CA ALA A 69 4.48 -2.24 6.52
C ALA A 69 5.61 -1.40 5.88
N VAL A 70 5.26 -0.29 5.21
CA VAL A 70 6.25 0.68 4.71
C VAL A 70 7.12 1.21 5.85
N LEU A 71 6.52 1.66 6.95
CA LEU A 71 7.26 2.13 8.12
C LEU A 71 8.18 1.06 8.71
N ALA A 72 7.69 -0.18 8.82
CA ALA A 72 8.50 -1.30 9.31
C ALA A 72 9.70 -1.59 8.40
N LEU A 73 9.52 -1.53 7.08
CA LEU A 73 10.61 -1.68 6.11
C LEU A 73 11.59 -0.51 6.19
N SER A 74 11.12 0.73 6.30
CA SER A 74 11.98 1.91 6.44
C SER A 74 12.83 1.86 7.71
N VAL A 75 12.23 1.48 8.84
CA VAL A 75 12.96 1.31 10.10
C VAL A 75 13.90 0.11 10.04
N GLY A 76 13.45 -1.02 9.50
CA GLY A 76 14.25 -2.25 9.41
C GLY A 76 15.49 -2.08 8.55
N THR A 77 15.36 -1.45 7.38
CA THR A 77 16.51 -1.15 6.50
C THR A 77 17.50 -0.20 7.16
N GLY A 78 17.03 0.89 7.78
CA GLY A 78 17.90 1.82 8.52
C GLY A 78 18.65 1.18 9.69
N VAL A 79 18.03 0.24 10.41
CA VAL A 79 18.71 -0.52 11.49
C VAL A 79 19.80 -1.45 10.94
N VAL A 80 19.53 -2.13 9.82
CA VAL A 80 20.51 -3.00 9.15
C VAL A 80 21.72 -2.18 8.69
N ASP A 81 21.48 -1.02 8.09
CA ASP A 81 22.56 -0.15 7.61
C ASP A 81 23.47 0.34 8.75
N VAL A 82 22.89 0.66 9.91
CA VAL A 82 23.68 1.06 11.11
C VAL A 82 24.43 -0.12 11.73
N ALA A 83 23.83 -1.31 11.77
CA ALA A 83 24.42 -2.48 12.40
C ALA A 83 25.50 -3.18 11.55
N ALA A 84 25.41 -3.09 10.21
CA ALA A 84 26.34 -3.72 9.27
C ALA A 84 27.56 -2.85 8.89
N ALA A 85 27.75 -1.71 9.57
CA ALA A 85 28.66 -0.64 9.18
C ALA A 85 30.20 -0.79 9.39
N PRO A 86 30.86 -1.97 9.53
CA PRO A 86 32.33 -1.99 9.45
C PRO A 86 32.96 -2.64 8.21
N ASP A 87 32.23 -3.06 7.18
CA ASP A 87 32.85 -3.53 5.92
C ASP A 87 32.19 -2.89 4.69
N GLU A 88 32.87 -1.90 4.11
CA GLU A 88 32.52 -1.13 2.90
C GLU A 88 32.47 -1.99 1.60
N ARG A 89 31.77 -3.13 1.62
CA ARG A 89 31.68 -4.06 0.48
C ARG A 89 30.27 -4.59 0.19
N ILE A 90 29.27 -4.19 0.95
CA ILE A 90 27.87 -4.48 0.64
C ILE A 90 27.29 -3.21 0.01
N ALA A 91 27.10 -3.23 -1.31
CA ALA A 91 26.32 -2.19 -1.99
C ALA A 91 24.96 -2.07 -1.30
N PRO A 92 24.41 -0.86 -1.07
CA PRO A 92 23.13 -0.70 -0.41
C PRO A 92 22.11 -1.67 -1.02
N LEU A 93 21.45 -2.51 -0.22
CA LEU A 93 20.45 -3.45 -0.75
C LEU A 93 19.32 -2.71 -1.50
N ALA A 94 19.14 -1.42 -1.20
CA ALA A 94 18.26 -0.49 -1.91
C ALA A 94 18.60 -0.33 -3.41
N ASP A 95 19.85 -0.50 -3.83
CA ASP A 95 20.27 -0.33 -5.22
C ASP A 95 20.09 -1.61 -6.06
N TYR A 96 19.65 -2.72 -5.44
CA TYR A 96 19.40 -3.96 -6.16
C TYR A 96 17.99 -3.96 -6.79
N PRO A 97 17.87 -3.98 -8.14
CA PRO A 97 16.59 -3.85 -8.82
C PRO A 97 15.61 -5.01 -8.53
N GLY A 98 16.13 -6.19 -8.16
CA GLY A 98 15.30 -7.32 -7.74
C GLY A 98 14.62 -7.12 -6.39
N ILE A 99 15.26 -6.41 -5.46
CA ILE A 99 14.71 -6.13 -4.12
C ILE A 99 13.62 -5.08 -4.21
N ALA A 100 13.81 -4.07 -5.06
CA ALA A 100 12.79 -3.07 -5.37
C ALA A 100 11.51 -3.70 -5.95
N ALA A 101 11.65 -4.62 -6.92
CA ALA A 101 10.52 -5.31 -7.52
C ALA A 101 9.75 -6.19 -6.52
N ILE A 102 10.47 -6.97 -5.69
CA ILE A 102 9.88 -7.79 -4.63
C ILE A 102 9.19 -6.90 -3.58
N GLY A 103 9.80 -5.77 -3.24
CA GLY A 103 9.25 -4.80 -2.31
C GLY A 103 7.92 -4.20 -2.79
N THR A 104 7.87 -3.68 -4.02
CA THR A 104 6.64 -3.10 -4.61
C THR A 104 5.52 -4.11 -4.73
N VAL A 105 5.81 -5.30 -5.29
CA VAL A 105 4.80 -6.36 -5.42
C VAL A 105 4.38 -6.88 -4.05
N GLY A 106 5.31 -7.01 -3.10
CA GLY A 106 5.05 -7.43 -1.73
C GLY A 106 4.15 -6.45 -0.98
N LEU A 107 4.43 -5.14 -1.05
CA LEU A 107 3.60 -4.10 -0.45
C LEU A 107 2.19 -4.08 -1.05
N PHE A 108 2.08 -4.23 -2.37
CA PHE A 108 0.77 -4.36 -3.01
C PHE A 108 0.04 -5.64 -2.58
N GLY A 109 0.77 -6.74 -2.41
CA GLY A 109 0.23 -7.99 -1.84
C GLY A 109 -0.30 -7.80 -0.41
N VAL A 110 0.43 -7.09 0.45
CA VAL A 110 -0.02 -6.75 1.81
C VAL A 110 -1.33 -5.97 1.77
N LEU A 111 -1.45 -4.97 0.89
CA LEU A 111 -2.69 -4.23 0.70
C LEU A 111 -3.85 -5.15 0.32
N VAL A 112 -3.68 -5.99 -0.71
CA VAL A 112 -4.75 -6.87 -1.21
C VAL A 112 -5.18 -7.88 -0.15
N VAL A 113 -4.22 -8.51 0.54
CA VAL A 113 -4.51 -9.49 1.60
C VAL A 113 -5.20 -8.82 2.78
N ALA A 114 -4.72 -7.66 3.21
CA ALA A 114 -5.34 -6.90 4.29
C ALA A 114 -6.78 -6.51 3.93
N TYR A 115 -6.99 -6.00 2.72
CA TYR A 115 -8.32 -5.63 2.24
C TYR A 115 -9.29 -6.82 2.24
N ALA A 116 -8.88 -7.95 1.66
CA ALA A 116 -9.69 -9.17 1.67
C ALA A 116 -10.01 -9.66 3.09
N ALA A 117 -9.04 -9.59 4.01
CA ALA A 117 -9.23 -9.99 5.40
C ALA A 117 -10.21 -9.06 6.14
N PHE A 118 -10.15 -7.75 5.92
CA PHE A 118 -11.09 -6.81 6.51
C PHE A 118 -12.49 -6.95 5.93
N VAL A 119 -12.63 -7.11 4.61
CA VAL A 119 -13.93 -7.37 3.97
C VAL A 119 -14.58 -8.64 4.52
N ARG A 120 -13.81 -9.72 4.69
CA ARG A 120 -14.34 -10.97 5.27
C ARG A 120 -14.81 -10.79 6.71
N ARG A 121 -14.02 -10.12 7.55
CA ARG A 121 -14.39 -9.85 8.96
C ARG A 121 -15.65 -8.99 9.08
N ASP A 122 -15.80 -8.02 8.18
CA ASP A 122 -16.97 -7.14 8.15
C ASP A 122 -18.22 -7.97 7.82
N ALA A 123 -18.15 -8.83 6.79
CA ALA A 123 -19.24 -9.72 6.43
C ALA A 123 -19.58 -10.76 7.52
N GLU A 124 -18.59 -11.28 8.25
CA GLU A 124 -18.81 -12.17 9.39
C GLU A 124 -19.55 -11.47 10.54
N ARG A 125 -19.27 -10.17 10.78
CA ARG A 125 -19.97 -9.37 11.79
C ARG A 125 -21.42 -9.13 11.39
N ASP A 126 -21.66 -8.70 10.15
CA ASP A 126 -23.01 -8.45 9.64
C ASP A 126 -23.91 -9.70 9.72
N ALA A 127 -23.34 -10.91 9.58
CA ALA A 127 -24.08 -12.16 9.67
C ALA A 127 -24.38 -12.63 11.11
N SER A 128 -23.74 -12.01 12.11
CA SER A 128 -23.86 -12.36 13.53
C SER A 128 -24.81 -11.45 14.32
N GLU A 129 -25.25 -10.35 13.72
CA GLU A 129 -26.29 -9.44 14.23
C GLU A 129 -27.69 -9.84 13.77
#